data_AF-A0A535BEA6-F1
#
_entry.id   AF-A0A535BEA6-F1
#
_cell.length_a   1.000
_cell.length_b   1.000
_cell.length_c   1.000
_cell.angle_alpha   90.00
_cell.angle_beta   90.00
_cell.angle_gamma   90.00
#
_symmetry.space_group_name_H-M   'P 1'
#
loop_
_entity.id
_entity.type
_entity.pdbx_description
1 polymer ?
#
loop_
_entity_poly.entity_id
_entity_poly.type
_entity_poly.pdbx_seq_one_letter_code
_entity_poly.pdbx_strand_id
1 'polypeptide(L)'
;MTGTGGLFNCGTPGASGAPPGAPALTPAALADPSRISSTFIVDPLSSDTTPCGVSNDPTTFTTSVKNGDAINGITFGPGNVPNKNDLDNVYAVSHGTSARPELYFGAERLSDNGDSHIDFEFLQSIVGLTAGCSGNFIGHRTEGDLLVAVDFTGGGGTATNALYQWHCNAEPGPQPADGTVCDPGGTAHYQQITIPGSTSFTVNVAIVACGGWICRDTAGVTTQLAPNDFLEGGLDLTVLNFTGCFHTFLPHTRTAQSFSAALTDFAGPSPLTTCRTPAMTTASNPTGFNLAPGVVASDQVNVQGPPGGPTPQGTVAFFLCAPTQVTAGGCLTGNPVGVGKPLIAGAATSDQSTATSSLGTYCWRAVYTPGGASIGVFDTAAHTDAGPECFAVGVPGPPAAGRGLNLPMPPPAFVTATPLSDDAPAEVSIPALGIEAPVESVGLLANGAMAVPQFVSDAGWLGSGPTPGSVGNAVIAGHLDGTTGQPAAFWALSRLRLGDAITVITASGMRLRFAVVRIGRYDRQDVPLVAVFGPSKQANLNLLTCAGPYLEGRKTYRDRLVVFTRLVGVDSDATGIEPPVTHIKWNL
;
A
#
# COMPACT_ATOMS: atom_id res chain seq x y z
N MET A 1 -17.95 -23.48 -15.78
CA MET A 1 -16.82 -23.12 -14.92
C MET A 1 -17.05 -23.74 -13.55
N THR A 2 -16.75 -25.03 -13.40
CA THR A 2 -16.81 -25.78 -12.13
C THR A 2 -15.64 -26.78 -12.15
N GLY A 3 -14.84 -26.84 -11.09
CA GLY A 3 -13.64 -27.68 -11.07
C GLY A 3 -12.53 -27.15 -10.16
N THR A 4 -11.41 -27.88 -10.15
CA THR A 4 -10.24 -27.79 -9.23
C THR A 4 -9.48 -26.45 -9.20
N GLY A 5 -10.02 -25.38 -9.79
CA GLY A 5 -9.45 -24.03 -9.78
C GLY A 5 -10.00 -23.12 -8.67
N GLY A 6 -11.20 -23.40 -8.13
CA GLY A 6 -11.69 -22.75 -6.92
C GLY A 6 -10.91 -23.22 -5.69
N LEU A 7 -10.68 -22.34 -4.71
CA LEU A 7 -9.90 -22.65 -3.50
C LEU A 7 -10.41 -23.84 -2.68
N PHE A 8 -11.62 -24.31 -2.96
CA PHE A 8 -12.39 -25.27 -2.17
C PHE A 8 -11.86 -26.72 -2.16
N ASN A 9 -10.58 -26.92 -2.45
CA ASN A 9 -9.88 -28.21 -2.28
C ASN A 9 -8.53 -28.05 -1.54
N CYS A 10 -8.26 -26.88 -0.93
CA CYS A 10 -6.89 -26.46 -0.63
C CYS A 10 -6.76 -25.53 0.59
N GLY A 11 -7.68 -25.58 1.55
CA GLY A 11 -7.53 -24.89 2.85
C GLY A 11 -6.90 -25.79 3.92
N THR A 12 -6.31 -25.22 4.96
CA THR A 12 -6.14 -25.92 6.24
C THR A 12 -7.11 -25.33 7.27
N PRO A 13 -7.82 -26.14 8.07
CA PRO A 13 -8.80 -25.63 9.03
C PRO A 13 -8.20 -24.56 9.95
N GLY A 14 -8.93 -23.47 10.16
CA GLY A 14 -8.56 -22.41 11.10
C GLY A 14 -8.67 -22.87 12.56
N ALA A 15 -8.40 -21.95 13.49
CA ALA A 15 -8.55 -22.23 14.92
C ALA A 15 -10.02 -22.56 15.27
N SER A 16 -10.21 -23.48 16.21
CA SER A 16 -11.53 -23.78 16.78
C SER A 16 -12.08 -22.57 17.54
N GLY A 17 -13.31 -22.14 17.22
CA GLY A 17 -13.98 -20.99 17.83
C GLY A 17 -15.47 -20.92 17.43
N ALA A 18 -16.20 -19.94 17.95
CA ALA A 18 -17.57 -19.60 17.56
C ALA A 18 -17.65 -18.07 17.35
N PRO A 19 -17.46 -17.54 16.13
CA PRO A 19 -17.33 -18.29 14.87
C PRO A 19 -15.98 -19.01 14.72
N PRO A 20 -15.91 -20.08 13.91
CA PRO A 20 -14.66 -20.71 13.51
C PRO A 20 -13.70 -19.74 12.81
N GLY A 21 -12.41 -20.00 12.86
CA GLY A 21 -11.43 -19.23 12.07
C GLY A 21 -11.48 -19.59 10.59
N ALA A 22 -11.34 -18.59 9.72
CA ALA A 22 -11.18 -18.79 8.28
C ALA A 22 -9.96 -19.71 7.96
N PRO A 23 -10.03 -20.52 6.90
CA PRO A 23 -8.93 -21.39 6.52
C PRO A 23 -7.74 -20.60 6.00
N ALA A 24 -6.54 -21.13 6.23
CA ALA A 24 -5.34 -20.62 5.56
C ALA A 24 -5.18 -21.26 4.16
N LEU A 25 -4.63 -20.51 3.22
CA LEU A 25 -4.29 -21.03 1.89
C LEU A 25 -3.20 -22.10 2.01
N THR A 26 -3.36 -23.23 1.32
CA THR A 26 -2.28 -24.23 1.21
C THR A 26 -1.06 -23.67 0.48
N PRO A 27 0.14 -24.25 0.68
CA PRO A 27 1.34 -23.90 -0.08
C PRO A 27 1.16 -24.01 -1.61
N ALA A 28 0.39 -24.99 -2.08
CA ALA A 28 0.10 -25.18 -3.50
C ALA A 28 -0.72 -24.02 -4.07
N ALA A 29 -1.79 -23.64 -3.36
CA ALA A 29 -2.54 -22.45 -3.72
C ALA A 29 -1.64 -21.21 -3.67
N LEU A 30 -0.86 -21.01 -2.60
CA LEU A 30 0.05 -19.85 -2.48
C LEU A 30 1.02 -19.70 -3.65
N ALA A 31 1.49 -20.83 -4.18
CA ALA A 31 2.42 -20.87 -5.30
C ALA A 31 1.75 -20.76 -6.69
N ASP A 32 0.42 -20.81 -6.80
CA ASP A 32 -0.28 -20.69 -8.08
C ASP A 32 -0.11 -19.28 -8.68
N PRO A 33 0.62 -19.14 -9.81
CA PRO A 33 0.88 -17.85 -10.43
C PRO A 33 -0.37 -17.26 -11.11
N SER A 34 -1.41 -18.06 -11.35
CA SER A 34 -2.66 -17.58 -11.92
C SER A 34 -3.51 -16.85 -10.88
N ARG A 35 -3.48 -17.23 -9.60
CA ARG A 35 -4.25 -16.57 -8.54
C ARG A 35 -3.76 -15.14 -8.33
N ILE A 36 -4.67 -14.17 -8.48
CA ILE A 36 -4.41 -12.74 -8.19
C ILE A 36 -4.73 -12.45 -6.74
N SER A 37 -5.96 -12.73 -6.31
CA SER A 37 -6.42 -12.53 -4.94
C SER A 37 -7.46 -13.57 -4.56
N SER A 38 -7.68 -13.72 -3.27
CA SER A 38 -8.69 -14.60 -2.72
C SER A 38 -9.11 -14.13 -1.35
N THR A 39 -10.37 -14.32 -1.02
CA THR A 39 -10.92 -14.09 0.30
C THR A 39 -11.82 -15.25 0.72
N PHE A 40 -11.83 -15.54 2.01
CA PHE A 40 -12.73 -16.48 2.67
C PHE A 40 -13.21 -15.81 3.95
N ILE A 41 -14.51 -15.75 4.14
CA ILE A 41 -15.16 -15.13 5.28
C ILE A 41 -15.95 -16.22 6.00
N VAL A 42 -15.72 -16.34 7.30
CA VAL A 42 -16.56 -17.12 8.20
C VAL A 42 -17.45 -16.10 8.91
N ASP A 43 -18.71 -16.05 8.53
CA ASP A 43 -19.65 -15.09 9.05
C ASP A 43 -20.25 -15.57 10.38
N PRO A 44 -20.41 -14.72 11.41
CA PRO A 44 -20.96 -15.17 12.68
C PRO A 44 -22.45 -15.50 12.54
N LEU A 45 -22.86 -16.69 12.98
CA LEU A 45 -24.27 -17.07 12.93
C LEU A 45 -25.07 -16.41 14.04
N SER A 46 -26.38 -16.30 13.86
CA SER A 46 -27.30 -15.83 14.91
C SER A 46 -27.24 -16.66 16.19
N SER A 47 -26.76 -17.91 16.12
CA SER A 47 -26.53 -18.78 17.29
C SER A 47 -25.18 -18.57 17.99
N ASP A 48 -24.24 -17.85 17.39
CA ASP A 48 -22.88 -17.70 17.90
C ASP A 48 -22.80 -16.75 19.11
N THR A 49 -21.72 -16.87 19.87
CA THR A 49 -21.36 -15.90 20.91
C THR A 49 -20.18 -15.08 20.43
N THR A 50 -20.42 -13.80 20.15
CA THR A 50 -19.41 -12.89 19.63
C THR A 50 -18.99 -11.86 20.69
N PRO A 51 -17.92 -11.09 20.47
CA PRO A 51 -17.62 -9.91 21.30
C PRO A 51 -18.75 -8.87 21.33
N CYS A 52 -19.68 -8.94 20.37
CA CYS A 52 -20.83 -8.05 20.23
C CYS A 52 -22.10 -8.57 20.91
N GLY A 53 -22.05 -9.76 21.53
CA GLY A 53 -23.11 -10.29 22.38
C GLY A 53 -23.23 -11.82 22.30
N VAL A 54 -24.23 -12.34 23.01
CA VAL A 54 -24.53 -13.78 23.04
C VAL A 54 -25.72 -14.05 22.12
N SER A 55 -25.65 -15.13 21.35
CA SER A 55 -26.68 -15.52 20.39
C SER A 55 -27.11 -14.33 19.53
N ASN A 56 -26.12 -13.71 18.90
CA ASN A 56 -26.32 -12.66 17.94
C ASN A 56 -25.30 -12.71 16.82
N ASP A 57 -25.77 -12.28 15.66
CA ASP A 57 -24.94 -12.03 14.50
C ASP A 57 -24.68 -10.51 14.43
N PRO A 58 -23.42 -10.03 14.52
CA PRO A 58 -23.07 -8.62 14.43
C PRO A 58 -23.12 -8.04 13.00
N THR A 59 -23.29 -8.88 11.98
CA THR A 59 -23.25 -8.53 10.56
C THR A 59 -24.63 -8.51 9.92
N THR A 60 -25.64 -8.09 10.69
CA THR A 60 -26.98 -7.83 10.17
C THR A 60 -27.19 -6.38 9.73
N PHE A 61 -28.10 -6.18 8.76
CA PHE A 61 -28.57 -4.84 8.41
C PHE A 61 -29.64 -4.36 9.40
N THR A 62 -29.43 -3.19 10.00
CA THR A 62 -30.29 -2.67 11.09
C THR A 62 -31.47 -1.83 10.60
N THR A 63 -31.48 -1.50 9.31
CA THR A 63 -32.56 -0.77 8.63
C THR A 63 -33.02 -1.57 7.42
N SER A 64 -34.23 -1.30 6.92
CA SER A 64 -34.76 -1.99 5.75
C SER A 64 -34.13 -1.43 4.47
N VAL A 65 -32.84 -1.67 4.30
CA VAL A 65 -32.04 -1.31 3.11
C VAL A 65 -32.21 -2.36 2.01
N LYS A 66 -31.86 -1.98 0.79
CA LYS A 66 -31.98 -2.78 -0.45
C LYS A 66 -30.70 -2.65 -1.27
N ASN A 67 -30.50 -3.54 -2.24
CA ASN A 67 -29.34 -3.49 -3.16
C ASN A 67 -29.17 -2.12 -3.84
N GLY A 68 -30.29 -1.45 -4.12
CA GLY A 68 -30.32 -0.14 -4.75
C GLY A 68 -30.24 1.06 -3.79
N ASP A 69 -29.97 0.86 -2.50
CA ASP A 69 -29.76 1.99 -1.59
C ASP A 69 -28.27 2.35 -1.55
N ALA A 70 -27.96 3.64 -1.34
CA ALA A 70 -26.58 4.13 -1.32
C ALA A 70 -25.75 3.43 -0.23
N ILE A 71 -24.55 2.93 -0.57
CA ILE A 71 -23.72 2.15 0.36
C ILE A 71 -23.46 2.92 1.66
N ASN A 72 -23.07 4.19 1.57
CA ASN A 72 -22.78 5.02 2.74
C ASN A 72 -24.00 5.36 3.62
N GLY A 73 -25.21 5.02 3.18
CA GLY A 73 -26.44 5.12 3.97
C GLY A 73 -26.81 3.84 4.71
N ILE A 74 -26.09 2.74 4.45
CA ILE A 74 -26.39 1.43 5.04
C ILE A 74 -25.81 1.35 6.46
N THR A 75 -26.64 0.86 7.39
CA THR A 75 -26.27 0.66 8.80
C THR A 75 -26.26 -0.81 9.17
N PHE A 76 -25.30 -1.21 10.00
CA PHE A 76 -25.16 -2.58 10.51
C PHE A 76 -25.17 -2.65 12.04
N GLY A 77 -25.39 -3.84 12.56
CA GLY A 77 -25.28 -4.11 13.98
C GLY A 77 -25.79 -5.50 14.36
N PRO A 78 -25.87 -5.80 15.66
CA PRO A 78 -26.23 -7.14 16.10
C PRO A 78 -27.72 -7.43 15.90
N GLY A 79 -28.02 -8.57 15.29
CA GLY A 79 -29.37 -9.01 14.97
C GLY A 79 -29.53 -10.53 15.01
N ASN A 80 -30.75 -10.97 14.73
CA ASN A 80 -31.08 -12.37 14.53
C ASN A 80 -31.68 -12.53 13.14
N VAL A 81 -31.14 -13.47 12.37
CA VAL A 81 -31.51 -13.76 11.00
C VAL A 81 -32.06 -15.18 10.95
N PRO A 82 -33.13 -15.45 10.18
CA PRO A 82 -33.58 -16.83 9.97
C PRO A 82 -32.48 -17.66 9.31
N ASN A 83 -32.27 -18.91 9.73
CA ASN A 83 -31.19 -19.78 9.23
C ASN A 83 -31.07 -19.87 7.70
N LYS A 84 -32.17 -19.71 6.95
CA LYS A 84 -32.16 -19.73 5.48
C LYS A 84 -31.54 -18.49 4.83
N ASN A 85 -31.35 -17.43 5.62
CA ASN A 85 -30.81 -16.13 5.23
C ASN A 85 -29.52 -15.77 6.00
N ASP A 86 -29.12 -16.59 6.98
CA ASP A 86 -27.92 -16.44 7.79
C ASP A 86 -26.74 -17.02 6.99
N LEU A 87 -25.79 -16.17 6.60
CA LEU A 87 -24.59 -16.55 5.89
C LEU A 87 -23.65 -17.28 6.86
N ASP A 88 -22.99 -18.31 6.35
CA ASP A 88 -21.94 -19.00 7.10
C ASP A 88 -20.59 -18.73 6.41
N ASN A 89 -20.16 -19.66 5.58
CA ASN A 89 -18.90 -19.55 4.87
C ASN A 89 -19.15 -19.02 3.47
N VAL A 90 -18.44 -17.95 3.11
CA VAL A 90 -18.45 -17.38 1.76
C VAL A 90 -17.03 -17.12 1.30
N TYR A 91 -16.79 -17.24 0.00
CA TYR A 91 -15.47 -17.01 -0.56
C TYR A 91 -15.54 -16.43 -1.97
N ALA A 92 -14.44 -15.80 -2.36
CA ALA A 92 -14.21 -15.40 -3.74
C ALA A 92 -12.72 -15.53 -4.09
N VAL A 93 -12.43 -15.86 -5.35
CA VAL A 93 -11.07 -16.04 -5.87
C VAL A 93 -10.98 -15.46 -7.26
N SER A 94 -9.99 -14.62 -7.49
CA SER A 94 -9.67 -14.10 -8.82
C SER A 94 -8.43 -14.76 -9.40
N HIS A 95 -8.53 -15.18 -10.65
CA HIS A 95 -7.45 -15.74 -11.43
C HIS A 95 -7.19 -14.86 -12.66
N GLY A 96 -5.92 -14.62 -12.96
CA GLY A 96 -5.46 -13.99 -14.19
C GLY A 96 -4.60 -14.97 -14.96
N THR A 97 -5.20 -15.65 -15.93
CA THR A 97 -4.43 -16.39 -16.94
C THR A 97 -4.04 -15.44 -18.08
N SER A 98 -3.13 -15.85 -18.96
CA SER A 98 -2.66 -15.02 -20.09
C SER A 98 -3.73 -14.73 -21.17
N ALA A 99 -5.01 -15.03 -20.92
CA ALA A 99 -6.08 -14.85 -21.89
C ALA A 99 -7.44 -14.45 -21.27
N ARG A 100 -7.70 -14.74 -19.99
CA ARG A 100 -8.99 -14.45 -19.33
C ARG A 100 -8.83 -14.20 -17.83
N PRO A 101 -9.09 -12.98 -17.32
CA PRO A 101 -9.42 -12.80 -15.91
C PRO A 101 -10.76 -13.47 -15.59
N GLU A 102 -10.73 -14.35 -14.59
CA GLU A 102 -11.89 -15.10 -14.11
C GLU A 102 -12.08 -14.85 -12.61
N LEU A 103 -13.34 -14.78 -12.19
CA LEU A 103 -13.72 -14.59 -10.79
C LEU A 103 -14.64 -15.72 -10.38
N TYR A 104 -14.21 -16.52 -9.40
CA TYR A 104 -15.00 -17.57 -8.78
C TYR A 104 -15.50 -17.09 -7.43
N PHE A 105 -16.69 -17.53 -7.03
CA PHE A 105 -17.28 -17.23 -5.73
C PHE A 105 -18.19 -18.36 -5.29
N GLY A 106 -18.43 -18.47 -3.99
CA GLY A 106 -19.36 -19.46 -3.47
C GLY A 106 -19.80 -19.16 -2.05
N ALA A 107 -20.83 -19.89 -1.63
CA ALA A 107 -21.38 -19.79 -0.30
C ALA A 107 -21.89 -21.16 0.17
N GLU A 108 -21.75 -21.39 1.47
CA GLU A 108 -22.50 -22.40 2.20
C GLU A 108 -23.86 -21.84 2.59
N ARG A 109 -24.89 -22.67 2.55
CA ARG A 109 -26.24 -22.37 3.02
C ARG A 109 -26.42 -23.10 4.34
N LEU A 110 -26.65 -22.35 5.42
CA LEU A 110 -26.88 -22.93 6.74
C LEU A 110 -28.15 -23.80 6.79
N SER A 111 -29.16 -23.46 5.98
CA SER A 111 -30.37 -24.26 5.81
C SER A 111 -30.90 -24.15 4.39
N ASP A 112 -31.19 -25.29 3.77
CA ASP A 112 -31.86 -25.39 2.49
C ASP A 112 -33.40 -25.39 2.59
N ASN A 113 -33.99 -25.04 3.72
CA ASN A 113 -35.44 -25.11 3.90
C ASN A 113 -36.16 -23.83 3.43
N GLY A 114 -36.93 -23.95 2.35
CA GLY A 114 -37.73 -22.85 1.78
C GLY A 114 -36.92 -21.86 0.93
N ASP A 115 -37.56 -20.75 0.53
CA ASP A 115 -36.91 -19.79 -0.37
C ASP A 115 -35.75 -19.05 0.32
N SER A 116 -34.59 -18.98 -0.34
CA SER A 116 -33.40 -18.26 0.13
C SER A 116 -32.78 -17.45 -1.01
N HIS A 117 -32.25 -16.27 -0.70
CA HIS A 117 -31.76 -15.30 -1.70
C HIS A 117 -30.40 -14.76 -1.27
N ILE A 118 -29.37 -15.03 -2.05
CA ILE A 118 -27.98 -14.68 -1.77
C ILE A 118 -27.45 -13.87 -2.94
N ASP A 119 -26.84 -12.74 -2.63
CA ASP A 119 -26.23 -11.84 -3.60
C ASP A 119 -24.72 -11.79 -3.37
N PHE A 120 -23.96 -11.75 -4.46
CA PHE A 120 -22.51 -11.64 -4.46
C PHE A 120 -22.10 -10.37 -5.17
N GLU A 121 -21.72 -9.35 -4.39
CA GLU A 121 -21.39 -8.04 -4.92
C GLU A 121 -19.87 -7.82 -5.00
N PHE A 122 -19.41 -7.31 -6.13
CA PHE A 122 -18.01 -7.03 -6.47
C PHE A 122 -17.87 -5.56 -6.83
N LEU A 123 -17.11 -4.84 -6.00
CA LEU A 123 -17.02 -3.38 -6.06
C LEU A 123 -15.61 -2.97 -6.45
N GLN A 124 -15.50 -2.04 -7.39
CA GLN A 124 -14.22 -1.46 -7.79
C GLN A 124 -13.69 -0.44 -6.79
N SER A 125 -14.55 0.08 -5.91
CA SER A 125 -14.10 0.90 -4.79
C SER A 125 -13.74 0.02 -3.58
N ILE A 126 -12.97 0.61 -2.67
CA ILE A 126 -12.78 0.06 -1.33
C ILE A 126 -14.00 0.45 -0.48
N VAL A 127 -14.81 -0.54 -0.12
CA VAL A 127 -15.93 -0.39 0.82
C VAL A 127 -15.54 -1.04 2.13
N GLY A 128 -15.95 -0.42 3.23
CA GLY A 128 -15.65 -0.89 4.58
C GLY A 128 -16.76 -0.55 5.57
N LEU A 129 -16.48 -0.77 6.85
CA LEU A 129 -17.39 -0.47 7.96
C LEU A 129 -16.71 0.50 8.93
N THR A 130 -17.50 1.33 9.59
CA THR A 130 -17.04 2.04 10.80
C THR A 130 -16.73 1.05 11.92
N ALA A 131 -15.71 1.31 12.73
CA ALA A 131 -15.32 0.42 13.83
C ALA A 131 -16.40 0.27 14.91
N GLY A 132 -16.59 -0.94 15.43
CA GLY A 132 -17.51 -1.26 16.53
C GLY A 132 -18.48 -2.39 16.19
N CYS A 133 -19.36 -2.72 17.13
CA CYS A 133 -20.39 -3.76 16.95
C CYS A 133 -21.62 -3.29 16.17
N SER A 134 -21.72 -2.00 15.86
CA SER A 134 -22.77 -1.40 15.06
C SER A 134 -22.24 -0.13 14.44
N GLY A 135 -22.71 0.25 13.25
CA GLY A 135 -22.22 1.42 12.58
C GLY A 135 -22.75 1.61 11.17
N ASN A 136 -21.94 2.27 10.33
CA ASN A 136 -22.28 2.56 8.94
C ASN A 136 -21.28 1.90 8.00
N PHE A 137 -21.74 1.59 6.80
CA PHE A 137 -20.87 1.31 5.67
C PHE A 137 -20.19 2.61 5.22
N ILE A 138 -18.97 2.48 4.68
CA ILE A 138 -18.18 3.57 4.11
C ILE A 138 -17.76 3.20 2.69
N GLY A 139 -17.69 4.19 1.80
CA GLY A 139 -17.37 4.00 0.39
C GLY A 139 -18.61 4.15 -0.50
N HIS A 140 -18.47 3.75 -1.77
CA HIS A 140 -19.45 4.00 -2.82
C HIS A 140 -19.39 2.94 -3.91
N ARG A 141 -20.51 2.63 -4.55
CA ARG A 141 -20.51 1.94 -5.83
C ARG A 141 -20.01 2.83 -6.94
N THR A 142 -19.44 2.22 -7.96
CA THR A 142 -18.90 2.89 -9.14
C THR A 142 -19.37 2.23 -10.44
N GLU A 143 -19.24 2.96 -11.55
CA GLU A 143 -19.59 2.47 -12.89
C GLU A 143 -18.90 1.13 -13.16
N GLY A 144 -19.69 0.11 -13.51
CA GLY A 144 -19.18 -1.21 -13.84
C GLY A 144 -19.05 -2.18 -12.68
N ASP A 145 -19.41 -1.79 -11.45
CA ASP A 145 -19.56 -2.74 -10.34
C ASP A 145 -20.57 -3.83 -10.71
N LEU A 146 -20.41 -5.03 -10.14
CA LEU A 146 -21.20 -6.20 -10.50
C LEU A 146 -21.85 -6.85 -9.27
N LEU A 147 -23.08 -7.33 -9.42
CA LEU A 147 -23.74 -8.15 -8.41
C LEU A 147 -24.39 -9.36 -9.06
N VAL A 148 -24.08 -10.55 -8.57
CA VAL A 148 -24.76 -11.78 -8.96
C VAL A 148 -25.82 -12.10 -7.93
N ALA A 149 -27.08 -11.95 -8.31
CA ALA A 149 -28.22 -12.33 -7.49
C ALA A 149 -28.56 -13.79 -7.72
N VAL A 150 -28.65 -14.58 -6.66
CA VAL A 150 -28.95 -16.01 -6.69
C VAL A 150 -30.20 -16.28 -5.88
N ASP A 151 -31.20 -16.89 -6.52
CA ASP A 151 -32.49 -17.17 -5.91
C ASP A 151 -32.78 -18.67 -5.90
N PHE A 152 -33.02 -19.21 -4.71
CA PHE A 152 -33.50 -20.57 -4.50
C PHE A 152 -34.99 -20.54 -4.20
N THR A 153 -35.77 -21.38 -4.88
CA THR A 153 -37.21 -21.50 -4.65
C THR A 153 -37.55 -22.90 -4.13
N GLY A 154 -38.37 -22.97 -3.08
CA GLY A 154 -38.79 -24.22 -2.44
C GLY A 154 -37.66 -24.99 -1.77
N GLY A 155 -36.56 -24.33 -1.41
CA GLY A 155 -35.44 -24.92 -0.68
C GLY A 155 -34.40 -25.69 -1.49
N GLY A 156 -34.83 -26.32 -2.59
CA GLY A 156 -34.04 -27.29 -3.35
C GLY A 156 -32.87 -26.73 -4.20
N GLY A 157 -32.14 -27.63 -4.86
CA GLY A 157 -30.90 -27.35 -5.60
C GLY A 157 -31.02 -26.69 -6.98
N THR A 158 -32.19 -26.15 -7.33
CA THR A 158 -32.33 -25.36 -8.57
C THR A 158 -32.32 -23.88 -8.20
N ALA A 159 -31.18 -23.23 -8.39
CA ALA A 159 -31.06 -21.80 -8.25
C ALA A 159 -31.20 -21.11 -9.62
N THR A 160 -31.89 -19.98 -9.65
CA THR A 160 -31.75 -19.01 -10.76
C THR A 160 -30.68 -18.00 -10.39
N ASN A 161 -29.97 -17.47 -11.39
CA ASN A 161 -29.06 -16.35 -11.20
C ASN A 161 -29.37 -15.21 -12.18
N ALA A 162 -29.12 -13.99 -11.73
CA ALA A 162 -29.17 -12.78 -12.52
C ALA A 162 -27.92 -11.94 -12.25
N LEU A 163 -27.31 -11.41 -13.30
CA LEU A 163 -26.16 -10.52 -13.20
C LEU A 163 -26.65 -9.08 -13.33
N TYR A 164 -26.28 -8.24 -12.37
CA TYR A 164 -26.53 -6.81 -12.37
C TYR A 164 -25.21 -6.05 -12.51
N GLN A 165 -25.27 -4.94 -13.22
CA GLN A 165 -24.16 -4.00 -13.36
C GLN A 165 -24.62 -2.60 -12.98
N TRP A 166 -23.79 -1.85 -12.27
CA TRP A 166 -24.06 -0.45 -11.97
C TRP A 166 -23.66 0.46 -13.12
N HIS A 167 -24.55 1.41 -13.43
CA HIS A 167 -24.37 2.39 -14.49
C HIS A 167 -24.73 3.79 -13.97
N CYS A 168 -23.79 4.70 -13.78
CA CYS A 168 -23.98 5.92 -13.01
C CYS A 168 -24.88 6.95 -13.71
N ASN A 169 -25.10 6.82 -15.01
CA ASN A 169 -26.05 7.62 -15.75
C ASN A 169 -27.29 6.78 -16.07
N ALA A 170 -28.47 7.35 -15.84
CA ALA A 170 -29.71 6.80 -16.38
C ALA A 170 -29.58 6.63 -17.91
N GLU A 171 -29.84 5.42 -18.40
CA GLU A 171 -30.03 5.17 -19.82
C GLU A 171 -31.08 6.15 -20.41
N PRO A 172 -30.82 6.83 -21.55
CA PRO A 172 -29.61 6.84 -22.36
C PRO A 172 -28.83 8.17 -22.30
N GLY A 173 -27.51 8.09 -22.12
CA GLY A 173 -26.54 9.20 -22.22
C GLY A 173 -25.09 8.68 -22.35
N PRO A 174 -24.12 9.47 -22.83
CA PRO A 174 -22.74 9.02 -22.97
C PRO A 174 -22.14 8.63 -21.60
N GLN A 175 -21.45 7.48 -21.58
CA GLN A 175 -20.81 6.88 -20.42
C GLN A 175 -19.82 7.88 -19.76
N PRO A 176 -19.87 8.08 -18.43
CA PRO A 176 -18.87 8.87 -17.73
C PRO A 176 -17.56 8.08 -17.60
N ALA A 177 -16.46 8.76 -17.24
CA ALA A 177 -15.16 8.11 -17.09
C ALA A 177 -15.13 7.10 -15.92
N ASP A 178 -14.25 6.10 -16.00
CA ASP A 178 -14.02 5.11 -14.94
C ASP A 178 -13.83 5.77 -13.56
N GLY A 179 -14.36 5.14 -12.50
CA GLY A 179 -14.32 5.65 -11.13
C GLY A 179 -15.43 6.65 -10.78
N THR A 180 -16.40 6.86 -11.66
CA THR A 180 -17.61 7.65 -11.36
C THR A 180 -18.45 6.95 -10.28
N VAL A 181 -18.91 7.69 -9.27
CA VAL A 181 -19.76 7.17 -8.18
C VAL A 181 -21.21 6.97 -8.65
N CYS A 182 -21.74 5.76 -8.45
CA CYS A 182 -23.06 5.31 -8.87
C CYS A 182 -24.09 5.21 -7.73
N ASP A 183 -23.74 5.72 -6.54
CA ASP A 183 -24.65 5.81 -5.38
C ASP A 183 -25.17 7.25 -5.18
N PRO A 184 -26.01 7.82 -6.08
CA PRO A 184 -26.62 9.09 -5.77
C PRO A 184 -27.56 8.92 -4.56
N GLY A 185 -27.73 9.96 -3.74
CA GLY A 185 -28.71 10.01 -2.64
C GLY A 185 -30.18 10.01 -3.09
N GLY A 186 -30.50 9.25 -4.14
CA GLY A 186 -31.77 9.12 -4.84
C GLY A 186 -31.96 7.68 -5.34
N THR A 187 -32.41 7.49 -6.59
CA THR A 187 -32.61 6.14 -7.17
C THR A 187 -31.26 5.56 -7.60
N ALA A 188 -30.86 4.39 -7.09
CA ALA A 188 -29.68 3.71 -7.63
C ALA A 188 -29.86 3.34 -9.09
N HIS A 189 -28.74 3.36 -9.79
CA HIS A 189 -28.68 3.07 -11.21
C HIS A 189 -27.95 1.74 -11.42
N TYR A 190 -28.74 0.68 -11.57
CA TYR A 190 -28.28 -0.65 -11.92
C TYR A 190 -29.13 -1.22 -13.05
N GLN A 191 -28.55 -2.11 -13.83
CA GLN A 191 -29.25 -2.83 -14.89
C GLN A 191 -28.96 -4.32 -14.76
N GLN A 192 -29.99 -5.14 -14.93
CA GLN A 192 -29.79 -6.56 -15.16
C GLN A 192 -29.19 -6.74 -16.56
N ILE A 193 -27.99 -7.30 -16.64
CA ILE A 193 -27.31 -7.60 -17.90
C ILE A 193 -27.42 -9.09 -18.21
N THR A 194 -27.43 -9.43 -19.50
CA THR A 194 -27.47 -10.82 -19.97
C THR A 194 -26.50 -10.96 -21.12
N ILE A 195 -25.30 -11.47 -20.80
CA ILE A 195 -24.23 -11.70 -21.75
C ILE A 195 -23.97 -13.21 -21.79
N PRO A 196 -24.33 -13.92 -22.88
CA PRO A 196 -24.18 -15.36 -22.95
C PRO A 196 -22.74 -15.83 -22.66
N GLY A 197 -22.60 -16.77 -21.71
CA GLY A 197 -21.31 -17.32 -21.31
C GLY A 197 -20.49 -16.47 -20.34
N SER A 198 -20.99 -15.31 -19.91
CA SER A 198 -20.31 -14.49 -18.90
C SER A 198 -20.44 -15.04 -17.48
N THR A 199 -21.51 -15.78 -17.18
CA THR A 199 -21.76 -16.37 -15.86
C THR A 199 -21.95 -17.88 -15.96
N SER A 200 -21.50 -18.59 -14.93
CA SER A 200 -21.71 -20.03 -14.73
C SER A 200 -22.10 -20.25 -13.28
N PHE A 201 -22.95 -21.24 -13.02
CA PHE A 201 -23.44 -21.51 -11.67
C PHE A 201 -23.68 -22.99 -11.45
N THR A 202 -23.39 -23.49 -10.25
CA THR A 202 -23.71 -24.84 -9.82
C THR A 202 -24.12 -24.87 -8.37
N VAL A 203 -24.97 -25.84 -8.04
CA VAL A 203 -25.29 -26.24 -6.68
C VAL A 203 -24.84 -27.69 -6.50
N ASN A 204 -24.33 -28.04 -5.33
CA ASN A 204 -23.91 -29.41 -5.06
C ASN A 204 -25.13 -30.35 -5.03
N VAL A 205 -25.10 -31.40 -5.85
CA VAL A 205 -26.16 -32.44 -5.86
C VAL A 205 -25.80 -33.67 -5.00
N ALA A 206 -24.57 -33.70 -4.50
CA ALA A 206 -24.04 -34.74 -3.65
C ALA A 206 -23.38 -34.12 -2.42
N ILE A 207 -23.12 -34.96 -1.43
CA ILE A 207 -22.41 -34.54 -0.22
C ILE A 207 -21.02 -34.01 -0.60
N VAL A 208 -20.67 -32.84 -0.04
CA VAL A 208 -19.34 -32.22 -0.19
C VAL A 208 -18.62 -32.35 1.14
N ALA A 209 -17.42 -32.94 1.15
CA ALA A 209 -16.58 -32.92 2.33
C ALA A 209 -15.98 -31.52 2.54
N CYS A 210 -15.88 -31.06 3.78
CA CYS A 210 -15.37 -29.74 4.16
C CYS A 210 -13.84 -29.61 4.01
N GLY A 211 -13.25 -30.20 2.97
CA GLY A 211 -11.83 -30.49 2.78
C GLY A 211 -10.90 -29.27 2.82
N GLY A 212 -10.71 -28.70 4.01
CA GLY A 212 -9.80 -27.61 4.29
C GLY A 212 -10.32 -26.48 5.17
N TRP A 213 -11.59 -26.48 5.59
CA TRP A 213 -12.20 -25.48 6.48
C TRP A 213 -13.28 -26.12 7.37
N ILE A 214 -13.87 -25.34 8.28
CA ILE A 214 -14.92 -25.81 9.20
C ILE A 214 -16.26 -25.41 8.61
N CYS A 215 -17.05 -26.38 8.14
CA CYS A 215 -18.44 -26.12 7.74
C CYS A 215 -19.37 -26.11 8.95
N ARG A 216 -20.54 -25.47 8.80
CA ARG A 216 -21.61 -25.56 9.77
C ARG A 216 -22.96 -25.84 9.10
N ASP A 217 -23.87 -26.41 9.87
CA ASP A 217 -25.28 -26.56 9.56
C ASP A 217 -26.13 -26.07 10.75
N THR A 218 -27.45 -26.22 10.67
CA THR A 218 -28.35 -25.83 11.77
C THR A 218 -28.11 -26.55 13.12
N ALA A 219 -27.34 -27.64 13.14
CA ALA A 219 -26.94 -28.37 14.34
C ALA A 219 -25.54 -27.97 14.85
N GLY A 220 -24.82 -27.11 14.11
CA GLY A 220 -23.50 -26.58 14.46
C GLY A 220 -22.40 -27.06 13.53
N VAL A 221 -21.19 -27.28 14.06
CA VAL A 221 -20.04 -27.70 13.25
C VAL A 221 -20.25 -29.09 12.66
N THR A 222 -20.06 -29.21 11.34
CA THR A 222 -20.14 -30.46 10.59
C THR A 222 -18.84 -30.75 9.83
N THR A 223 -18.70 -31.96 9.32
CA THR A 223 -17.56 -32.40 8.49
C THR A 223 -17.91 -32.51 7.01
N GLN A 224 -19.19 -32.37 6.68
CA GLN A 224 -19.73 -32.51 5.33
C GLN A 224 -20.96 -31.61 5.16
N LEU A 225 -21.11 -31.05 3.96
CA LEU A 225 -22.31 -30.32 3.52
C LEU A 225 -23.27 -31.28 2.82
N ALA A 226 -24.57 -31.18 3.11
CA ALA A 226 -25.57 -32.01 2.46
C ALA A 226 -25.83 -31.52 1.02
N PRO A 227 -26.48 -32.33 0.16
CA PRO A 227 -26.93 -31.85 -1.14
C PRO A 227 -27.74 -30.56 -1.00
N ASN A 228 -27.48 -29.59 -1.89
CA ASN A 228 -28.07 -28.25 -1.94
C ASN A 228 -27.56 -27.22 -0.92
N ASP A 229 -26.68 -27.59 0.01
CA ASP A 229 -26.12 -26.67 1.02
C ASP A 229 -24.94 -25.85 0.50
N PHE A 230 -24.49 -26.07 -0.74
CA PHE A 230 -23.34 -25.39 -1.30
C PHE A 230 -23.57 -24.94 -2.73
N LEU A 231 -23.16 -23.70 -3.01
CA LEU A 231 -23.19 -23.13 -4.34
C LEU A 231 -21.84 -22.54 -4.73
N GLU A 232 -21.52 -22.64 -6.01
CA GLU A 232 -20.35 -21.99 -6.61
C GLU A 232 -20.75 -21.37 -7.95
N GLY A 233 -20.29 -20.14 -8.17
CA GLY A 233 -20.46 -19.38 -9.39
C GLY A 233 -19.13 -18.90 -9.94
N GLY A 234 -19.14 -18.55 -11.22
CA GLY A 234 -17.99 -17.99 -11.93
C GLY A 234 -18.40 -16.89 -12.90
N LEU A 235 -17.59 -15.83 -12.99
CA LEU A 235 -17.68 -14.75 -13.95
C LEU A 235 -16.46 -14.76 -14.89
N ASP A 236 -16.71 -14.72 -16.20
CA ASP A 236 -15.68 -14.44 -17.20
C ASP A 236 -15.68 -12.93 -17.49
N LEU A 237 -14.73 -12.22 -16.89
CA LEU A 237 -14.62 -10.76 -17.00
C LEU A 237 -14.22 -10.31 -18.42
N THR A 238 -13.63 -11.21 -19.22
CA THR A 238 -13.30 -10.96 -20.63
C THR A 238 -14.57 -10.90 -21.47
N VAL A 239 -15.48 -11.86 -21.27
CA VAL A 239 -16.76 -11.90 -22.00
C VAL A 239 -17.65 -10.72 -21.60
N LEU A 240 -17.53 -10.24 -20.34
CA LEU A 240 -18.19 -9.02 -19.87
C LEU A 240 -17.58 -7.73 -20.44
N ASN A 241 -16.44 -7.79 -21.13
CA ASN A 241 -15.63 -6.62 -21.51
C ASN A 241 -15.32 -5.71 -20.31
N PHE A 242 -15.09 -6.29 -19.13
CA PHE A 242 -14.83 -5.53 -17.93
C PHE A 242 -13.44 -4.88 -17.99
N THR A 243 -13.40 -3.55 -17.87
CA THR A 243 -12.17 -2.74 -17.91
C THR A 243 -11.94 -2.08 -16.56
N GLY A 244 -11.63 -2.88 -15.54
CA GLY A 244 -11.46 -2.37 -14.17
C GLY A 244 -10.84 -3.39 -13.24
N CYS A 245 -10.87 -3.06 -11.94
CA CYS A 245 -10.33 -3.89 -10.88
C CYS A 245 -11.32 -3.87 -9.72
N PHE A 246 -11.83 -5.03 -9.30
CA PHE A 246 -12.55 -5.10 -8.04
C PHE A 246 -11.55 -5.01 -6.89
N HIS A 247 -11.99 -4.39 -5.80
CA HIS A 247 -11.24 -4.25 -4.55
C HIS A 247 -12.02 -4.78 -3.35
N THR A 248 -13.34 -4.87 -3.45
CA THR A 248 -14.20 -5.34 -2.35
C THR A 248 -15.14 -6.44 -2.81
N PHE A 249 -15.29 -7.46 -1.99
CA PHE A 249 -16.31 -8.50 -2.07
C PHE A 249 -17.31 -8.33 -0.92
N LEU A 250 -18.59 -8.23 -1.25
CA LEU A 250 -19.69 -8.02 -0.29
C LEU A 250 -20.86 -9.00 -0.57
N PRO A 251 -20.74 -10.26 -0.14
CA PRO A 251 -21.86 -11.18 -0.12
C PRO A 251 -22.91 -10.75 0.92
N HIS A 252 -24.19 -10.88 0.57
CA HIS A 252 -25.31 -10.53 1.44
C HIS A 252 -26.59 -11.26 1.06
N THR A 253 -27.60 -11.24 1.93
CA THR A 253 -28.87 -11.95 1.73
C THR A 253 -30.07 -11.02 1.70
N ARG A 254 -31.12 -11.48 1.02
CA ARG A 254 -32.39 -10.77 0.87
C ARG A 254 -33.55 -11.55 1.48
N THR A 255 -34.58 -10.81 1.89
CA THR A 255 -35.84 -11.37 2.41
C THR A 255 -36.71 -12.07 1.35
N ALA A 256 -36.55 -11.74 0.06
CA ALA A 256 -37.37 -12.26 -1.04
C ALA A 256 -36.64 -12.14 -2.38
N GLN A 257 -37.17 -12.83 -3.41
CA GLN A 257 -36.59 -12.90 -4.76
C GLN A 257 -36.42 -11.54 -5.47
N SER A 258 -37.20 -10.52 -5.12
CA SER A 258 -37.07 -9.20 -5.72
C SER A 258 -35.68 -8.61 -5.43
N PHE A 259 -34.98 -8.11 -6.45
CA PHE A 259 -33.69 -7.40 -6.28
C PHE A 259 -33.78 -6.19 -5.33
N SER A 260 -34.99 -5.63 -5.17
CA SER A 260 -35.28 -4.53 -4.26
C SER A 260 -35.94 -4.99 -2.94
N ALA A 261 -35.85 -6.28 -2.60
CA ALA A 261 -36.24 -6.79 -1.30
C ALA A 261 -35.28 -6.29 -0.22
N ALA A 262 -35.78 -6.25 1.03
CA ALA A 262 -34.96 -5.84 2.16
C ALA A 262 -33.79 -6.82 2.35
N LEU A 263 -32.61 -6.28 2.61
CA LEU A 263 -31.43 -7.03 2.99
C LEU A 263 -31.55 -7.51 4.44
N THR A 264 -30.94 -8.66 4.74
CA THR A 264 -30.99 -9.26 6.08
C THR A 264 -29.62 -9.37 6.72
N ASP A 265 -28.68 -10.01 6.03
CA ASP A 265 -27.37 -10.37 6.54
C ASP A 265 -26.29 -10.11 5.48
N PHE A 266 -25.04 -9.91 5.89
CA PHE A 266 -23.89 -9.76 5.01
C PHE A 266 -22.64 -10.38 5.61
N ALA A 267 -21.71 -10.78 4.76
CA ALA A 267 -20.39 -11.21 5.19
C ALA A 267 -19.32 -10.29 4.57
N GLY A 268 -18.50 -9.65 5.39
CA GLY A 268 -17.51 -8.65 4.94
C GLY A 268 -17.88 -7.22 5.32
N PRO A 269 -17.67 -6.19 4.47
CA PRO A 269 -16.98 -6.19 3.18
C PRO A 269 -15.54 -6.68 3.32
N SER A 270 -15.05 -7.48 2.37
CA SER A 270 -13.73 -8.10 2.45
C SER A 270 -12.83 -7.71 1.27
N PRO A 271 -11.52 -7.49 1.48
CA PRO A 271 -10.60 -7.17 0.40
C PRO A 271 -10.53 -8.29 -0.65
N LEU A 272 -10.71 -7.92 -1.91
CA LEU A 272 -10.55 -8.80 -3.06
C LEU A 272 -10.03 -7.99 -4.25
N THR A 273 -8.70 -7.88 -4.37
CA THR A 273 -8.06 -7.12 -5.45
C THR A 273 -7.91 -7.99 -6.71
N THR A 274 -8.73 -7.77 -7.73
CA THR A 274 -8.73 -8.64 -8.94
C THR A 274 -7.68 -8.26 -9.99
N CYS A 275 -6.89 -7.21 -9.73
CA CYS A 275 -5.78 -6.80 -10.58
C CYS A 275 -4.44 -6.88 -9.86
N ARG A 276 -3.36 -6.93 -10.65
CA ARG A 276 -1.98 -6.81 -10.19
C ARG A 276 -1.46 -5.41 -10.49
N THR A 277 -0.72 -4.84 -9.55
CA THR A 277 0.17 -3.72 -9.88
C THR A 277 1.44 -4.30 -10.52
N PRO A 278 1.75 -4.01 -11.79
CA PRO A 278 2.99 -4.49 -12.41
C PRO A 278 4.21 -3.83 -11.78
N ALA A 279 5.33 -4.53 -11.77
CA ALA A 279 6.61 -3.93 -11.42
C ALA A 279 7.09 -3.08 -12.61
N MET A 280 7.36 -1.80 -12.38
CA MET A 280 7.87 -0.89 -13.39
C MET A 280 9.28 -0.43 -13.01
N THR A 281 10.21 -0.56 -13.95
CA THR A 281 11.58 -0.05 -13.84
C THR A 281 11.83 0.89 -15.00
N THR A 282 12.39 2.06 -14.73
CA THR A 282 12.67 3.08 -15.75
C THR A 282 14.15 3.44 -15.80
N ALA A 283 14.57 4.03 -16.91
CA ALA A 283 15.98 4.34 -17.21
C ALA A 283 16.09 5.57 -18.13
N SER A 284 16.32 6.72 -17.49
CA SER A 284 16.51 8.02 -18.11
C SER A 284 17.85 8.07 -18.81
N ASN A 285 17.87 8.75 -19.94
CA ASN A 285 19.08 9.13 -20.65
C ASN A 285 18.92 10.58 -21.13
N PRO A 286 19.75 11.54 -20.67
CA PRO A 286 20.90 11.36 -19.78
C PRO A 286 20.51 11.11 -18.32
N THR A 287 21.51 10.74 -17.51
CA THR A 287 21.44 10.69 -16.04
C THR A 287 22.39 11.72 -15.42
N GLY A 288 22.21 12.00 -14.14
CA GLY A 288 23.16 12.80 -13.35
C GLY A 288 22.86 14.31 -13.30
N PHE A 289 23.88 15.08 -12.95
CA PHE A 289 23.78 16.52 -12.62
C PHE A 289 24.73 17.35 -13.51
N ASN A 290 24.39 18.62 -13.74
CA ASN A 290 25.14 19.59 -14.57
C ASN A 290 25.09 19.33 -16.08
N LEU A 291 23.93 18.92 -16.57
CA LEU A 291 23.69 18.77 -18.00
C LEU A 291 23.48 20.13 -18.64
N ALA A 292 23.95 20.27 -19.89
CA ALA A 292 23.79 21.51 -20.64
C ALA A 292 22.30 21.79 -20.90
N PRO A 293 21.86 23.07 -20.84
CA PRO A 293 20.52 23.46 -21.27
C PRO A 293 20.21 22.98 -22.70
N GLY A 294 19.04 22.38 -22.89
CA GLY A 294 18.61 21.84 -24.18
C GLY A 294 19.19 20.46 -24.52
N VAL A 295 19.80 19.76 -23.56
CA VAL A 295 20.21 18.36 -23.74
C VAL A 295 19.02 17.51 -24.18
N VAL A 296 19.24 16.65 -25.17
CA VAL A 296 18.23 15.68 -25.61
C VAL A 296 18.08 14.64 -24.50
N ALA A 297 16.85 14.47 -24.01
CA ALA A 297 16.50 13.48 -23.00
C ALA A 297 15.50 12.46 -23.55
N SER A 298 15.57 11.23 -23.06
CA SER A 298 14.66 10.11 -23.32
C SER A 298 14.59 9.23 -22.08
N ASP A 299 13.63 8.32 -22.06
CA ASP A 299 13.43 7.35 -20.99
C ASP A 299 13.03 6.00 -21.58
N GLN A 300 13.37 4.92 -20.87
CA GLN A 300 12.99 3.56 -21.20
C GLN A 300 12.33 2.93 -19.98
N VAL A 301 11.17 2.33 -20.16
CA VAL A 301 10.50 1.54 -19.14
C VAL A 301 10.56 0.05 -19.48
N ASN A 302 10.59 -0.75 -18.43
CA ASN A 302 10.36 -2.17 -18.46
C ASN A 302 9.28 -2.51 -17.41
N VAL A 303 8.18 -3.09 -17.89
CA VAL A 303 6.95 -3.44 -17.17
C VAL A 303 6.88 -4.95 -17.04
N GLN A 304 6.90 -5.46 -15.81
CA GLN A 304 6.97 -6.88 -15.52
C GLN A 304 5.79 -7.34 -14.66
N GLY A 305 5.22 -8.48 -15.04
CA GLY A 305 4.29 -9.23 -14.20
C GLY A 305 5.04 -10.06 -13.15
N PRO A 306 4.31 -10.78 -12.27
CA PRO A 306 4.93 -11.68 -11.31
C PRO A 306 5.70 -12.82 -12.02
N PRO A 307 6.73 -13.39 -11.38
CA PRO A 307 7.45 -14.55 -11.92
C PRO A 307 6.49 -15.68 -12.31
N GLY A 308 6.60 -16.19 -13.55
CA GLY A 308 5.71 -17.24 -14.08
C GLY A 308 4.32 -16.77 -14.51
N GLY A 309 3.98 -15.49 -14.33
CA GLY A 309 2.74 -14.88 -14.80
C GLY A 309 2.81 -14.38 -16.25
N PRO A 310 1.70 -13.83 -16.78
CA PRO A 310 1.66 -13.30 -18.14
C PRO A 310 2.57 -12.07 -18.30
N THR A 311 3.21 -11.95 -19.47
CA THR A 311 3.95 -10.74 -19.85
C THR A 311 2.95 -9.59 -20.07
N PRO A 312 3.14 -8.42 -19.41
CA PRO A 312 2.29 -7.26 -19.61
C PRO A 312 2.22 -6.82 -21.07
N GLN A 313 1.01 -6.51 -21.53
CA GLN A 313 0.68 -6.00 -22.86
C GLN A 313 -0.04 -4.66 -22.72
N GLY A 314 0.12 -3.77 -23.69
CA GLY A 314 -0.54 -2.46 -23.67
C GLY A 314 0.38 -1.36 -24.13
N THR A 315 0.19 -0.17 -23.57
CA THR A 315 0.96 1.02 -23.92
C THR A 315 1.53 1.71 -22.67
N VAL A 316 2.55 2.53 -22.87
CA VAL A 316 3.09 3.42 -21.85
C VAL A 316 3.11 4.85 -22.37
N ALA A 317 2.49 5.77 -21.63
CA ALA A 317 2.63 7.20 -21.84
C ALA A 317 3.78 7.74 -21.00
N PHE A 318 4.65 8.54 -21.61
CA PHE A 318 5.79 9.16 -20.95
C PHE A 318 5.57 10.65 -20.77
N PHE A 319 6.01 11.17 -19.63
CA PHE A 319 5.93 12.57 -19.29
C PHE A 319 7.25 13.06 -18.71
N LEU A 320 7.58 14.31 -18.98
CA LEU A 320 8.76 14.98 -18.44
C LEU A 320 8.32 16.21 -17.63
N CYS A 321 8.54 16.17 -16.31
CA CYS A 321 8.33 17.31 -15.45
C CYS A 321 9.47 18.31 -15.60
N ALA A 322 9.12 19.57 -15.87
CA ALA A 322 10.05 20.69 -15.75
C ALA A 322 10.35 21.00 -14.27
N PRO A 323 11.40 21.79 -13.96
CA PRO A 323 11.79 22.09 -12.58
C PRO A 323 10.69 22.68 -11.69
N THR A 324 9.75 23.41 -12.27
CA THR A 324 8.60 23.98 -11.54
C THR A 324 7.49 22.96 -11.25
N GLN A 325 7.49 21.81 -11.93
CA GLN A 325 6.49 20.75 -11.80
C GLN A 325 6.97 19.59 -10.91
N VAL A 326 8.27 19.53 -10.60
CA VAL A 326 8.83 18.52 -9.69
C VAL A 326 8.43 18.86 -8.26
N THR A 327 7.81 17.90 -7.58
CA THR A 327 7.38 18.03 -6.17
C THR A 327 8.16 17.05 -5.29
N ALA A 328 7.91 17.08 -3.97
CA ALA A 328 8.45 16.06 -3.07
C ALA A 328 8.00 14.63 -3.44
N GLY A 329 6.84 14.50 -4.10
CA GLY A 329 6.32 13.24 -4.62
C GLY A 329 6.82 12.88 -6.02
N GLY A 330 7.88 13.53 -6.53
CA GLY A 330 8.40 13.27 -7.88
C GLY A 330 7.63 14.03 -8.96
N CYS A 331 7.25 13.32 -10.02
CA CYS A 331 6.58 13.88 -11.20
C CYS A 331 5.12 13.42 -11.31
N LEU A 332 4.16 14.28 -10.91
CA LEU A 332 2.74 13.90 -10.81
C LEU A 332 1.89 14.28 -12.04
N THR A 333 2.28 15.32 -12.79
CA THR A 333 1.46 15.92 -13.86
C THR A 333 2.26 16.33 -15.08
N GLY A 334 3.50 15.82 -15.23
CA GLY A 334 4.50 16.28 -16.21
C GLY A 334 4.00 16.44 -17.65
N ASN A 335 4.79 17.09 -18.49
CA ASN A 335 4.37 17.36 -19.88
C ASN A 335 4.50 16.08 -20.72
N PRO A 336 3.50 15.72 -21.54
CA PRO A 336 3.55 14.51 -22.35
C PRO A 336 4.70 14.59 -23.36
N VAL A 337 5.44 13.48 -23.50
CA VAL A 337 6.53 13.34 -24.47
C VAL A 337 6.08 12.37 -25.57
N GLY A 338 5.49 12.94 -26.61
CA GLY A 338 4.93 12.19 -27.74
C GLY A 338 3.62 11.50 -27.43
N VAL A 339 3.32 10.45 -28.20
CA VAL A 339 2.14 9.59 -28.01
C VAL A 339 2.51 8.32 -27.23
N GLY A 340 1.52 7.66 -26.64
CA GLY A 340 1.72 6.39 -25.93
C GLY A 340 2.43 5.34 -26.79
N LYS A 341 3.39 4.64 -26.18
CA LYS A 341 4.29 3.69 -26.85
C LYS A 341 3.85 2.26 -26.55
N PRO A 342 3.68 1.39 -27.55
CA PRO A 342 3.32 0.00 -27.29
C PRO A 342 4.43 -0.73 -26.56
N LEU A 343 4.07 -1.61 -25.63
CA LEU A 343 5.02 -2.55 -25.04
C LEU A 343 5.46 -3.58 -26.07
N ILE A 344 6.77 -3.73 -26.22
CA ILE A 344 7.41 -4.77 -27.02
C ILE A 344 8.22 -5.63 -26.05
N ALA A 345 7.76 -6.87 -25.85
CA ALA A 345 8.34 -7.80 -24.86
C ALA A 345 8.47 -7.19 -23.44
N GLY A 346 7.46 -6.43 -23.01
CA GLY A 346 7.43 -5.78 -21.69
C GLY A 346 8.21 -4.47 -21.60
N ALA A 347 8.84 -3.98 -22.68
CA ALA A 347 9.58 -2.72 -22.67
C ALA A 347 8.98 -1.67 -23.63
N ALA A 348 9.14 -0.39 -23.29
CA ALA A 348 8.84 0.73 -24.17
C ALA A 348 9.87 1.86 -23.97
N THR A 349 10.07 2.68 -25.01
CA THR A 349 11.00 3.82 -24.99
C THR A 349 10.27 5.07 -25.43
N SER A 350 10.46 6.17 -24.71
CA SER A 350 9.85 7.47 -25.01
C SER A 350 10.40 8.07 -26.31
N ASP A 351 9.70 9.07 -26.85
CA ASP A 351 10.30 9.95 -27.85
C ASP A 351 11.41 10.81 -27.21
N GLN A 352 12.34 11.29 -28.03
CA GLN A 352 13.34 12.25 -27.57
C GLN A 352 12.70 13.62 -27.28
N SER A 353 13.11 14.25 -26.18
CA SER A 353 12.68 15.58 -25.77
C SER A 353 13.88 16.52 -25.62
N THR A 354 13.79 17.71 -26.21
CA THR A 354 14.74 18.82 -26.01
C THR A 354 14.17 19.90 -25.08
N ALA A 355 13.04 19.65 -24.43
CA ALA A 355 12.35 20.59 -23.54
C ALA A 355 13.05 20.71 -22.16
N THR A 356 14.37 20.87 -22.18
CA THR A 356 15.30 20.82 -21.03
C THR A 356 16.10 22.13 -20.92
N SER A 357 15.53 23.24 -21.37
CA SER A 357 16.23 24.54 -21.48
C SER A 357 16.29 25.33 -20.17
N SER A 358 15.35 25.10 -19.26
CA SER A 358 15.33 25.75 -17.94
C SER A 358 16.29 25.05 -17.00
N LEU A 359 17.00 25.82 -16.16
CA LEU A 359 17.88 25.27 -15.13
C LEU A 359 17.07 24.61 -14.03
N GLY A 360 17.57 23.49 -13.50
CA GLY A 360 16.94 22.76 -12.39
C GLY A 360 16.77 21.28 -12.69
N THR A 361 16.00 20.62 -11.83
CA THR A 361 15.75 19.18 -11.88
C THR A 361 14.58 18.87 -12.79
N TYR A 362 14.76 17.93 -13.70
CA TYR A 362 13.70 17.32 -14.50
C TYR A 362 13.50 15.90 -14.02
N CYS A 363 12.26 15.42 -14.03
CA CYS A 363 11.96 14.04 -13.65
C CYS A 363 11.02 13.39 -14.68
N TRP A 364 11.28 12.13 -14.99
CA TRP A 364 10.43 11.33 -15.85
C TRP A 364 9.27 10.71 -15.07
N ARG A 365 8.18 10.46 -15.78
CA ARG A 365 7.02 9.71 -15.33
C ARG A 365 6.56 8.82 -16.47
N ALA A 366 6.35 7.55 -16.18
CA ALA A 366 5.75 6.57 -17.08
C ALA A 366 4.41 6.13 -16.50
N VAL A 367 3.38 6.10 -17.33
CA VAL A 367 2.03 5.61 -16.98
C VAL A 367 1.69 4.45 -17.90
N TYR A 368 1.49 3.27 -17.34
CA TYR A 368 1.13 2.06 -18.08
C TYR A 368 -0.38 1.93 -18.22
N THR A 369 -0.83 1.60 -19.42
CA THR A 369 -2.22 1.26 -19.71
C THR A 369 -2.28 -0.17 -20.26
N PRO A 370 -2.93 -1.10 -19.54
CA PRO A 370 -3.10 -2.47 -20.00
C PRO A 370 -3.84 -2.55 -21.33
N GLY A 371 -3.44 -3.50 -22.18
CA GLY A 371 -4.10 -3.79 -23.45
C GLY A 371 -4.12 -5.28 -23.76
N GLY A 372 -4.97 -5.69 -24.71
CA GLY A 372 -5.10 -7.09 -25.10
C GLY A 372 -5.42 -7.98 -23.89
N ALA A 373 -4.63 -9.03 -23.67
CA ALA A 373 -4.85 -9.99 -22.58
C ALA A 373 -4.49 -9.46 -21.19
N SER A 374 -3.96 -8.24 -21.07
CA SER A 374 -3.65 -7.61 -19.79
C SER A 374 -4.82 -6.79 -19.20
N ILE A 375 -5.88 -6.55 -19.97
CA ILE A 375 -7.09 -5.87 -19.50
C ILE A 375 -7.76 -6.72 -18.42
N GLY A 376 -8.10 -6.11 -17.28
CA GLY A 376 -8.69 -6.79 -16.12
C GLY A 376 -7.73 -7.70 -15.33
N VAL A 377 -6.44 -7.74 -15.71
CA VAL A 377 -5.37 -8.49 -15.01
C VAL A 377 -4.40 -7.54 -14.32
N PHE A 378 -4.10 -6.40 -14.94
CA PHE A 378 -3.23 -5.37 -14.38
C PHE A 378 -4.01 -4.08 -14.15
N ASP A 379 -3.60 -3.33 -13.13
CA ASP A 379 -4.15 -2.03 -12.77
C ASP A 379 -3.90 -0.98 -13.89
N THR A 380 -4.90 -0.15 -14.15
CA THR A 380 -4.85 0.99 -15.10
C THR A 380 -4.15 2.22 -14.49
N ALA A 381 -3.97 2.26 -13.17
CA ALA A 381 -3.30 3.32 -12.42
C ALA A 381 -1.79 3.08 -12.23
N ALA A 382 -1.21 2.05 -12.85
CA ALA A 382 0.21 1.74 -12.68
C ALA A 382 1.11 2.84 -13.28
N HIS A 383 1.87 3.52 -12.43
CA HIS A 383 2.70 4.65 -12.81
C HIS A 383 3.98 4.77 -11.98
N THR A 384 4.97 5.52 -12.46
CA THR A 384 6.25 5.74 -11.76
C THR A 384 6.34 7.06 -10.99
N ASP A 385 5.22 7.68 -10.65
CA ASP A 385 5.11 9.00 -9.99
C ASP A 385 6.05 9.17 -8.79
N ALA A 386 6.11 8.16 -7.93
CA ALA A 386 6.94 8.14 -6.71
C ALA A 386 8.40 7.70 -6.92
N GLY A 387 8.79 7.34 -8.15
CA GLY A 387 10.16 7.00 -8.52
C GLY A 387 10.96 8.27 -8.88
N PRO A 388 12.07 8.60 -8.18
CA PRO A 388 12.86 9.79 -8.47
C PRO A 388 13.80 9.54 -9.65
N GLU A 389 13.25 9.30 -10.83
CA GLU A 389 14.05 9.28 -12.04
C GLU A 389 14.25 10.69 -12.55
N CYS A 390 15.30 11.33 -12.06
CA CYS A 390 15.54 12.73 -12.31
C CYS A 390 16.97 12.98 -12.79
N PHE A 391 17.11 14.03 -13.61
CA PHE A 391 18.39 14.59 -14.02
C PHE A 391 18.37 16.11 -13.83
N ALA A 392 19.54 16.73 -13.65
CA ALA A 392 19.61 18.17 -13.44
C ALA A 392 20.34 18.90 -14.56
N VAL A 393 19.65 19.89 -15.12
CA VAL A 393 20.20 20.84 -16.08
C VAL A 393 20.81 22.01 -15.30
N GLY A 394 22.09 22.27 -15.53
CA GLY A 394 22.85 23.27 -14.80
C GLY A 394 23.95 23.85 -15.69
N VAL A 395 24.35 25.09 -15.40
CA VAL A 395 25.51 25.67 -16.08
C VAL A 395 26.76 24.91 -15.61
N PRO A 396 27.67 24.49 -16.51
CA PRO A 396 28.97 24.01 -16.11
C PRO A 396 29.62 25.09 -15.23
N GLY A 397 29.86 24.79 -13.96
CA GLY A 397 30.69 25.65 -13.13
C GLY A 397 32.07 25.80 -13.78
N PRO A 398 32.76 26.95 -13.63
CA PRO A 398 34.14 27.07 -14.07
C PRO A 398 34.96 25.94 -13.43
N PRO A 399 35.99 25.41 -14.12
CA PRO A 399 36.78 24.30 -13.61
C PRO A 399 37.37 24.72 -12.26
N ALA A 400 36.94 24.06 -11.19
CA ALA A 400 37.55 24.24 -9.89
C ALA A 400 38.98 23.70 -9.99
N ALA A 401 39.93 24.62 -10.13
CA ALA A 401 41.34 24.35 -9.99
C ALA A 401 41.61 23.80 -8.58
N GLY A 402 41.73 22.49 -8.48
CA GLY A 402 42.05 21.78 -7.25
C GLY A 402 42.34 20.32 -7.56
N ARG A 403 43.61 20.03 -7.82
CA ARG A 403 44.13 18.73 -8.27
C ARG A 403 43.78 17.60 -7.31
N GLY A 404 43.33 16.48 -7.88
CA GLY A 404 43.36 15.15 -7.27
C GLY A 404 43.28 14.12 -8.39
N LEU A 405 44.32 13.31 -8.52
CA LEU A 405 44.57 12.36 -9.61
C LEU A 405 43.41 11.36 -9.84
N ASN A 406 43.20 10.99 -11.11
CA ASN A 406 42.65 9.68 -11.46
C ASN A 406 43.53 8.59 -10.79
N LEU A 407 43.10 8.12 -9.63
CA LEU A 407 43.44 6.79 -9.16
C LEU A 407 42.13 6.01 -9.06
N PRO A 408 42.11 4.73 -9.48
CA PRO A 408 40.92 3.90 -9.31
C PRO A 408 40.65 3.76 -7.81
N MET A 409 39.55 4.33 -7.35
CA MET A 409 39.07 4.11 -5.98
C MET A 409 38.56 2.65 -5.91
N PRO A 410 39.10 1.82 -5.00
CA PRO A 410 38.54 0.48 -4.78
C PRO A 410 37.10 0.61 -4.26
N PRO A 411 36.23 -0.38 -4.48
CA PRO A 411 34.94 -0.45 -3.81
C PRO A 411 35.16 -0.27 -2.30
N PRO A 412 34.38 0.55 -1.57
CA PRO A 412 34.52 0.62 -0.12
C PRO A 412 34.29 -0.79 0.44
N ALA A 413 35.30 -1.31 1.13
CA ALA A 413 35.23 -2.58 1.80
C ALA A 413 34.11 -2.51 2.84
N PHE A 414 33.12 -3.40 2.71
CA PHE A 414 32.10 -3.58 3.73
C PHE A 414 32.77 -4.17 4.97
N VAL A 415 32.86 -3.38 6.04
CA VAL A 415 33.22 -3.92 7.34
C VAL A 415 31.93 -4.51 7.92
N THR A 416 31.88 -5.83 8.08
CA THR A 416 30.93 -6.45 9.03
C THR A 416 31.28 -5.91 10.40
N ALA A 417 30.56 -4.86 10.84
CA ALA A 417 30.73 -4.33 12.18
C ALA A 417 30.26 -5.41 13.16
N THR A 418 31.22 -5.98 13.89
CA THR A 418 30.94 -6.63 15.17
C THR A 418 30.20 -5.59 16.01
N PRO A 419 29.01 -5.88 16.57
CA PRO A 419 28.31 -4.91 17.41
C PRO A 419 29.26 -4.50 18.53
N LEU A 420 29.64 -3.23 18.52
CA LEU A 420 30.32 -2.62 19.65
C LEU A 420 29.28 -2.56 20.77
N SER A 421 29.73 -2.87 21.99
CA SER A 421 28.93 -2.82 23.22
C SER A 421 28.14 -1.51 23.38
N ASP A 422 27.23 -1.45 24.36
CA ASP A 422 26.35 -0.32 24.76
C ASP A 422 27.06 1.03 25.10
N ASP A 423 28.00 1.46 24.27
CA ASP A 423 28.83 2.64 24.45
C ASP A 423 28.07 3.86 23.93
N ALA A 424 27.69 4.73 24.87
CA ALA A 424 26.87 5.89 24.56
C ALA A 424 27.65 6.90 23.69
N PRO A 425 26.99 7.61 22.76
CA PRO A 425 27.61 8.72 22.06
C PRO A 425 27.88 9.87 23.03
N ALA A 426 29.08 10.44 22.96
CA ALA A 426 29.50 11.62 23.74
C ALA A 426 29.58 12.89 22.88
N GLU A 427 29.93 12.76 21.59
CA GLU A 427 30.04 13.89 20.67
C GLU A 427 29.68 13.47 19.23
N VAL A 428 29.10 14.39 18.46
CA VAL A 428 28.94 14.26 17.01
C VAL A 428 29.74 15.35 16.29
N SER A 429 30.58 14.92 15.36
CA SER A 429 31.42 15.78 14.54
C SER A 429 31.03 15.65 13.06
N ILE A 430 30.81 16.79 12.41
CA ILE A 430 30.47 16.89 10.97
C ILE A 430 31.44 17.91 10.34
N PRO A 431 32.64 17.46 9.93
CA PRO A 431 33.70 18.37 9.48
C PRO A 431 33.32 19.26 8.30
N ALA A 432 32.53 18.74 7.35
CA ALA A 432 32.07 19.49 6.19
C ALA A 432 31.23 20.74 6.55
N LEU A 433 30.66 20.76 7.76
CA LEU A 433 29.83 21.84 8.28
C LEU A 433 30.46 22.61 9.44
N GLY A 434 31.65 22.19 9.91
CA GLY A 434 32.28 22.74 11.11
C GLY A 434 31.45 22.50 12.38
N ILE A 435 30.67 21.43 12.44
CA ILE A 435 29.87 21.06 13.62
C ILE A 435 30.68 20.13 14.50
N GLU A 436 30.79 20.48 15.77
CA GLU A 436 31.27 19.65 16.88
C GLU A 436 30.27 19.88 18.02
N ALA A 437 29.43 18.89 18.31
CA ALA A 437 28.32 19.03 19.26
C ALA A 437 28.36 17.91 20.31
N PRO A 438 28.37 18.25 21.61
CA PRO A 438 28.15 17.27 22.67
C PRO A 438 26.83 16.52 22.47
N VAL A 439 26.81 15.24 22.82
CA VAL A 439 25.61 14.40 22.72
C VAL A 439 25.12 14.04 24.11
N GLU A 440 23.89 14.41 24.43
CA GLU A 440 23.19 13.98 25.64
C GLU A 440 22.19 12.86 25.35
N SER A 441 21.91 12.02 26.34
CA SER A 441 20.89 10.97 26.23
C SER A 441 19.51 11.55 26.51
N VAL A 442 18.59 11.41 25.56
CA VAL A 442 17.19 11.83 25.67
C VAL A 442 16.25 10.64 25.58
N GLY A 443 15.08 10.76 26.22
CA GLY A 443 14.03 9.73 26.21
C GLY A 443 12.83 10.11 25.35
N LEU A 444 11.75 9.34 25.51
CA LEU A 444 10.44 9.71 25.01
C LEU A 444 9.67 10.50 26.07
N LEU A 445 8.96 11.53 25.63
CA LEU A 445 7.97 12.26 26.43
C LEU A 445 6.72 11.39 26.64
N ALA A 446 5.87 11.78 27.59
CA ALA A 446 4.63 11.04 27.90
C ALA A 446 3.67 10.87 26.71
N ASN A 447 3.77 11.74 25.71
CA ASN A 447 3.00 11.68 24.46
C ASN A 447 3.68 10.87 23.34
N GLY A 448 4.78 10.18 23.64
CA GLY A 448 5.54 9.37 22.69
C GLY A 448 6.52 10.14 21.79
N ALA A 449 6.61 11.46 21.90
CA ALA A 449 7.57 12.24 21.13
C ALA A 449 9.00 12.10 21.71
N MET A 450 10.02 12.08 20.85
CA MET A 450 11.42 12.18 21.29
C MET A 450 11.65 13.53 21.98
N ALA A 451 12.23 13.50 23.18
CA ALA A 451 12.65 14.71 23.87
C ALA A 451 13.79 15.41 23.08
N VAL A 452 13.88 16.73 23.22
CA VAL A 452 14.89 17.55 22.55
C VAL A 452 16.04 17.84 23.50
N PRO A 453 17.26 18.11 22.98
CA PRO A 453 18.39 18.42 23.84
C PRO A 453 18.16 19.69 24.67
N GLN A 454 18.68 19.72 25.90
CA GLN A 454 18.51 20.83 26.84
C GLN A 454 19.19 22.12 26.34
N PHE A 455 20.38 21.99 25.77
CA PHE A 455 21.14 23.11 25.24
C PHE A 455 21.01 23.20 23.71
N VAL A 456 20.93 24.42 23.18
CA VAL A 456 20.86 24.65 21.72
C VAL A 456 22.17 24.30 21.00
N SER A 457 23.28 24.21 21.73
CA SER A 457 24.59 23.77 21.22
C SER A 457 24.75 22.25 21.14
N ASP A 458 23.83 21.50 21.76
CA ASP A 458 24.00 20.08 22.00
C ASP A 458 23.05 19.29 21.09
N ALA A 459 23.36 18.00 20.92
CA ALA A 459 22.52 17.04 20.22
C ALA A 459 21.98 16.01 21.23
N GLY A 460 20.77 15.50 20.99
CA GLY A 460 20.11 14.50 21.83
C GLY A 460 20.04 13.15 21.13
N TRP A 461 20.66 12.12 21.70
CA TRP A 461 20.52 10.73 21.25
C TRP A 461 19.34 10.03 21.93
N LEU A 462 18.49 9.34 21.16
CA LEU A 462 17.39 8.56 21.72
C LEU A 462 17.92 7.31 22.44
N GLY A 463 18.11 7.41 23.75
CA GLY A 463 18.79 6.38 24.56
C GLY A 463 18.02 5.06 24.70
N SER A 464 16.72 5.04 24.39
CA SER A 464 15.92 3.81 24.33
C SER A 464 16.03 3.07 23.00
N GLY A 465 16.76 3.61 22.02
CA GLY A 465 17.01 3.01 20.71
C GLY A 465 18.41 2.38 20.61
N PRO A 466 18.79 1.86 19.42
CA PRO A 466 20.12 1.34 19.17
C PRO A 466 21.23 2.37 19.45
N THR A 467 22.34 1.92 20.05
CA THR A 467 23.56 2.72 20.15
C THR A 467 24.18 2.93 18.78
N PRO A 468 24.76 4.11 18.47
CA PRO A 468 25.47 4.32 17.22
C PRO A 468 26.54 3.24 17.01
N GLY A 469 26.54 2.63 15.82
CA GLY A 469 27.46 1.54 15.46
C GLY A 469 26.88 0.13 15.66
N SER A 470 25.82 -0.01 16.45
CA SER A 470 25.06 -1.26 16.57
C SER A 470 24.10 -1.46 15.39
N VAL A 471 23.70 -2.71 15.14
CA VAL A 471 22.68 -3.03 14.13
C VAL A 471 21.35 -2.37 14.53
N GLY A 472 20.80 -1.56 13.63
CA GLY A 472 19.59 -0.78 13.88
C GLY A 472 19.73 0.67 13.41
N ASN A 473 18.70 1.46 13.69
CA ASN A 473 18.70 2.90 13.42
C ASN A 473 18.96 3.66 14.72
N ALA A 474 20.20 4.11 14.95
CA ALA A 474 20.49 5.06 16.02
C ALA A 474 20.00 6.46 15.61
N VAL A 475 19.45 7.23 16.54
CA VAL A 475 18.81 8.52 16.23
C VAL A 475 19.38 9.63 17.09
N ILE A 476 19.89 10.70 16.45
CA ILE A 476 20.37 11.91 17.12
C ILE A 476 19.60 13.13 16.58
N ALA A 477 19.00 13.91 17.46
CA ALA A 477 18.26 15.13 17.11
C ALA A 477 18.99 16.38 17.60
N GLY A 478 18.94 17.47 16.85
CA GLY A 478 19.52 18.76 17.24
C GLY A 478 18.62 19.92 16.84
N HIS A 479 18.68 21.00 17.62
CA HIS A 479 17.95 22.23 17.30
C HIS A 479 18.46 22.82 15.98
N LEU A 480 17.54 23.39 15.20
CA LEU A 480 17.90 24.16 14.01
C LEU A 480 18.46 25.51 14.45
N ASP A 481 17.70 26.22 15.28
CA ASP A 481 18.01 27.52 15.86
C ASP A 481 17.53 27.62 17.32
N GLY A 482 17.97 28.67 18.01
CA GLY A 482 17.50 29.01 19.34
C GLY A 482 16.32 29.98 19.33
N THR A 483 15.84 30.34 20.53
CA THR A 483 14.63 31.17 20.73
C THR A 483 14.69 32.57 20.12
N THR A 484 15.89 33.08 19.78
CA THR A 484 16.09 34.38 19.12
C THR A 484 16.53 34.24 17.65
N GLY A 485 16.44 33.05 17.08
CA GLY A 485 16.83 32.75 15.69
C GLY A 485 18.33 32.57 15.47
N GLN A 486 19.12 32.52 16.54
CA GLN A 486 20.55 32.24 16.46
C GLN A 486 20.79 30.79 16.03
N PRO A 487 21.81 30.52 15.19
CA PRO A 487 22.18 29.16 14.79
C PRO A 487 22.38 28.23 15.99
N ALA A 488 21.81 27.02 15.92
CA ALA A 488 22.00 25.95 16.89
C ALA A 488 22.83 24.80 16.30
N ALA A 489 23.01 23.71 17.06
CA ALA A 489 23.90 22.59 16.72
C ALA A 489 23.72 22.09 15.27
N PHE A 490 22.47 21.95 14.81
CA PHE A 490 22.16 21.40 13.48
C PHE A 490 21.66 22.47 12.49
N TRP A 491 21.93 23.76 12.73
CA TRP A 491 21.58 24.87 11.82
C TRP A 491 22.03 24.61 10.37
N ALA A 492 23.26 24.11 10.20
CA ALA A 492 23.87 23.91 8.89
C ALA A 492 23.57 22.55 8.27
N LEU A 493 22.81 21.67 8.94
CA LEU A 493 22.64 20.26 8.53
C LEU A 493 22.08 20.11 7.10
N SER A 494 21.27 21.08 6.66
CA SER A 494 20.72 21.14 5.29
C SER A 494 21.77 21.29 4.18
N ARG A 495 23.02 21.62 4.52
CA ARG A 495 24.12 21.78 3.58
C ARG A 495 24.92 20.49 3.35
N LEU A 496 24.62 19.43 4.11
CA LEU A 496 25.21 18.10 3.90
C LEU A 496 24.90 17.57 2.50
N ARG A 497 25.80 16.74 2.01
CA ARG A 497 25.73 16.04 0.72
C ARG A 497 25.88 14.55 0.93
N LEU A 498 25.44 13.79 -0.07
CA LEU A 498 25.69 12.36 -0.11
C LEU A 498 27.20 12.08 -0.07
N GLY A 499 27.61 11.14 0.77
CA GLY A 499 29.01 10.78 1.00
C GLY A 499 29.72 11.61 2.07
N ASP A 500 29.15 12.72 2.53
CA ASP A 500 29.77 13.50 3.61
C ASP A 500 29.95 12.63 4.87
N ALA A 501 31.08 12.82 5.55
CA ALA A 501 31.43 12.04 6.73
C ALA A 501 30.80 12.65 7.99
N ILE A 502 30.25 11.78 8.83
CA ILE A 502 29.76 12.09 10.17
C ILE A 502 30.51 11.16 11.14
N THR A 503 31.13 11.74 12.15
CA THR A 503 31.85 10.96 13.17
C THR A 503 31.11 11.06 14.49
N VAL A 504 30.78 9.93 15.10
CA VAL A 504 30.32 9.87 16.49
C VAL A 504 31.50 9.45 17.34
N ILE A 505 31.82 10.26 18.35
CA ILE A 505 32.80 9.93 19.38
C ILE A 505 32.02 9.36 20.56
N THR A 506 32.33 8.13 20.96
CA THR A 506 31.65 7.47 22.07
C THR A 506 32.24 7.86 23.43
N ALA A 507 31.57 7.52 24.53
CA ALA A 507 32.04 7.79 25.89
C ALA A 507 33.38 7.09 26.20
N SER A 508 33.67 5.96 25.57
CA SER A 508 34.99 5.30 25.68
C SER A 508 36.08 5.92 24.78
N GLY A 509 35.74 6.91 23.94
CA GLY A 509 36.66 7.59 23.03
C GLY A 509 36.75 6.96 21.63
N MET A 510 35.91 5.97 21.30
CA MET A 510 35.90 5.38 19.97
C MET A 510 35.31 6.33 18.92
N ARG A 511 35.87 6.33 17.71
CA ARG A 511 35.39 7.18 16.60
C ARG A 511 34.67 6.33 15.56
N LEU A 512 33.36 6.44 15.53
CA LEU A 512 32.49 5.74 14.57
C LEU A 512 32.25 6.65 13.36
N ARG A 513 32.71 6.24 12.17
CA ARG A 513 32.54 6.98 10.93
C ARG A 513 31.31 6.49 10.17
N PHE A 514 30.43 7.43 9.84
CA PHE A 514 29.25 7.23 9.02
C PHE A 514 29.36 8.06 7.74
N ALA A 515 28.79 7.57 6.65
CA ALA A 515 28.64 8.32 5.41
C ALA A 515 27.16 8.62 5.16
N VAL A 516 26.87 9.84 4.73
CA VAL A 516 25.51 10.24 4.34
C VAL A 516 25.08 9.45 3.10
N VAL A 517 23.97 8.72 3.20
CA VAL A 517 23.44 7.90 2.09
C VAL A 517 22.12 8.43 1.54
N ARG A 518 21.39 9.23 2.31
CA ARG A 518 20.15 9.89 1.88
C ARG A 518 19.86 11.09 2.77
N ILE A 519 19.35 12.17 2.19
CA ILE A 519 18.83 13.34 2.93
C ILE A 519 17.38 13.53 2.50
N GLY A 520 16.46 13.63 3.44
CA GLY A 520 15.05 13.87 3.18
C GLY A 520 14.53 15.03 4.01
N ARG A 521 13.69 15.87 3.41
CA ARG A 521 12.95 16.92 4.11
C ARG A 521 11.46 16.60 3.98
N TYR A 522 10.80 16.44 5.12
CA TYR A 522 9.42 15.96 5.22
C TYR A 522 8.58 16.99 5.95
N ASP A 523 7.27 17.07 5.68
CA ASP A 523 6.37 17.72 6.63
C ASP A 523 6.48 16.99 7.98
N ARG A 524 6.29 17.72 9.09
CA ARG A 524 6.32 17.14 10.43
C ARG A 524 5.38 15.93 10.57
N GLN A 525 4.26 15.89 9.85
CA GLN A 525 3.29 14.78 9.90
C GLN A 525 3.68 13.57 9.04
N ASP A 526 4.57 13.78 8.05
CA ASP A 526 4.91 12.79 7.03
C ASP A 526 6.34 12.24 7.16
N VAL A 527 6.99 12.49 8.31
CA VAL A 527 8.31 11.91 8.60
C VAL A 527 8.18 10.38 8.55
N PRO A 528 9.00 9.67 7.76
CA PRO A 528 8.87 8.22 7.60
C PRO A 528 9.35 7.50 8.87
N LEU A 529 8.49 7.41 9.89
CA LEU A 529 8.85 6.97 11.24
C LEU A 529 9.49 5.58 11.26
N VAL A 530 9.05 4.66 10.41
CA VAL A 530 9.66 3.31 10.31
C VAL A 530 11.09 3.37 9.77
N ALA A 531 11.37 4.25 8.80
CA ALA A 531 12.73 4.40 8.27
C ALA A 531 13.65 5.13 9.26
N VAL A 532 13.09 5.98 10.11
CA VAL A 532 13.85 6.79 11.08
C VAL A 532 14.10 6.05 12.39
N PHE A 533 13.07 5.45 12.97
CA PHE A 533 13.05 4.85 14.31
C PHE A 533 12.84 3.32 14.30
N GLY A 534 12.40 2.75 13.17
CA GLY A 534 12.11 1.32 13.06
C GLY A 534 13.37 0.46 12.99
N PRO A 535 13.20 -0.88 12.95
CA PRO A 535 14.33 -1.81 12.92
C PRO A 535 15.11 -1.73 11.59
N SER A 536 16.41 -2.01 11.66
CA SER A 536 17.28 -2.11 10.48
C SER A 536 18.24 -3.28 10.66
N LYS A 537 18.60 -3.94 9.55
CA LYS A 537 19.66 -4.96 9.50
C LYS A 537 21.05 -4.36 9.31
N GLN A 538 21.14 -3.03 9.15
CA GLN A 538 22.39 -2.28 8.98
C GLN A 538 22.64 -1.41 10.21
N ALA A 539 23.90 -1.05 10.46
CA ALA A 539 24.27 -0.08 11.48
C ALA A 539 24.14 1.34 10.92
N ASN A 540 22.98 1.95 11.14
CA ASN A 540 22.64 3.27 10.62
C ASN A 540 22.63 4.31 11.74
N LEU A 541 22.92 5.55 11.36
CA LEU A 541 22.71 6.74 12.19
C LEU A 541 21.82 7.72 11.42
N ASN A 542 20.73 8.14 12.05
CA ASN A 542 19.79 9.11 11.50
C ASN A 542 19.90 10.43 12.30
N LEU A 543 20.22 11.53 11.62
CA LEU A 543 20.24 12.85 12.23
C LEU A 543 18.96 13.62 11.90
N LEU A 544 18.35 14.27 12.90
CA LEU A 544 17.09 15.01 12.75
C LEU A 544 17.24 16.47 13.18
N THR A 545 16.67 17.38 12.40
CA THR A 545 16.46 18.77 12.81
C THR A 545 15.18 19.37 12.24
N CYS A 546 14.79 20.53 12.74
CA CYS A 546 13.71 21.34 12.19
C CYS A 546 14.08 21.88 10.80
N ALA A 547 13.12 22.08 9.92
CA ALA A 547 13.37 22.67 8.60
C ALA A 547 12.17 23.46 8.08
N GLY A 548 12.43 24.31 7.08
CA GLY A 548 11.39 25.05 6.38
C GLY A 548 10.84 26.25 7.14
N PRO A 549 9.64 26.73 6.78
CA PRO A 549 9.10 27.93 7.39
C PRO A 549 8.73 27.70 8.84
N TYR A 550 9.05 28.68 9.69
CA TYR A 550 8.56 28.74 11.06
C TYR A 550 7.07 29.11 11.09
N LEU A 551 6.27 28.29 11.75
CA LEU A 551 4.83 28.50 11.91
C LEU A 551 4.56 29.11 13.28
N GLU A 552 4.45 30.44 13.33
CA GLU A 552 4.32 31.20 14.58
C GLU A 552 3.14 30.73 15.45
N GLY A 553 1.97 30.50 14.84
CA GLY A 553 0.78 30.01 15.53
C GLY A 553 0.91 28.60 16.13
N ARG A 554 1.88 27.81 15.68
CA ARG A 554 2.17 26.45 16.20
C ARG A 554 3.51 26.37 16.93
N LYS A 555 4.23 27.49 17.05
CA LYS A 555 5.57 27.61 17.66
C LYS A 555 6.54 26.50 17.21
N THR A 556 6.53 26.17 15.92
CA THR A 556 7.36 25.08 15.38
C THR A 556 7.62 25.29 13.89
N TYR A 557 8.63 24.60 13.40
CA TYR A 557 8.92 24.50 11.97
C TYR A 557 7.97 23.52 11.30
N ARG A 558 7.52 23.88 10.09
CA ARG A 558 6.63 23.02 9.30
C ARG A 558 7.30 21.68 8.97
N ASP A 559 8.57 21.70 8.59
CA ASP A 559 9.25 20.53 8.07
C ASP A 559 10.26 19.95 9.08
N ARG A 560 10.70 18.73 8.82
CA ARG A 560 11.82 18.06 9.46
C ARG A 560 12.83 17.65 8.40
N LEU A 561 14.11 17.94 8.64
CA LEU A 561 15.20 17.41 7.85
C LEU A 561 15.72 16.15 8.54
N VAL A 562 15.83 15.07 7.78
CA VAL A 562 16.38 13.79 8.23
C VAL A 562 17.56 13.44 7.33
N VAL A 563 18.72 13.21 7.93
CA VAL A 563 19.92 12.72 7.26
C VAL A 563 20.10 11.26 7.63
N PHE A 564 19.95 10.38 6.66
CA PHE A 564 20.19 8.95 6.81
C PHE A 564 21.65 8.66 6.47
N THR A 565 22.32 7.94 7.36
CA THR A 565 23.71 7.56 7.20
C THR A 565 23.91 6.07 7.46
N ARG A 566 25.05 5.56 7.00
CA ARG A 566 25.47 4.18 7.26
C ARG A 566 26.89 4.15 7.80
N LEU A 567 27.17 3.26 8.74
CA LEU A 567 28.51 3.06 9.28
C LEU A 567 29.46 2.60 8.15
N VAL A 568 30.62 3.25 8.07
CA VAL A 568 31.68 2.97 7.09
C VAL A 568 33.04 2.68 7.73
N GLY A 569 33.21 2.94 9.02
CA GLY A 569 34.44 2.61 9.74
C GLY A 569 34.38 2.87 11.23
N VAL A 570 35.34 2.30 11.96
CA VAL A 570 35.54 2.46 13.40
C VAL A 570 37.04 2.65 13.63
N ASP A 571 37.43 3.74 14.28
CA ASP A 571 38.81 3.94 14.75
C ASP A 571 38.85 3.87 16.27
N SER A 572 39.80 3.11 16.82
CA SER A 572 40.07 3.02 18.25
C SER A 572 41.34 3.80 18.58
N ASP A 573 41.23 5.10 18.84
CA ASP A 573 42.35 5.85 19.42
C ASP A 573 42.29 5.78 20.94
N ALA A 574 42.71 4.64 21.48
CA ALA A 574 43.15 4.54 22.86
C ALA A 574 44.65 4.86 22.91
N THR A 575 45.02 6.15 22.96
CA THR A 575 46.24 6.65 23.64
C THR A 575 46.32 8.18 23.56
N GLY A 576 46.24 8.85 24.71
CA GLY A 576 46.78 10.21 24.89
C GLY A 576 45.77 11.34 25.14
N ILE A 577 44.96 11.24 26.21
CA ILE A 577 44.20 12.39 26.72
C ILE A 577 45.13 13.22 27.63
N GLU A 578 45.44 14.44 27.20
CA GLU A 578 45.63 15.57 28.13
C GLU A 578 44.32 16.39 28.09
N PRO A 579 43.74 16.77 29.24
CA PRO A 579 42.39 17.35 29.29
C PRO A 579 42.34 18.76 28.67
N PRO A 580 41.26 19.14 27.96
CA PRO A 580 41.15 20.47 27.38
C PRO A 580 40.99 21.54 28.47
N VAL A 581 41.90 22.50 28.39
CA VAL A 581 41.94 23.73 29.18
C VAL A 581 40.72 24.59 28.84
N THR A 582 39.99 25.01 29.86
CA THR A 582 39.01 26.10 29.80
C THR A 582 39.73 27.40 29.47
N HIS A 583 39.40 28.07 28.35
CA HIS A 583 39.33 29.54 28.23
C HIS A 583 38.90 29.93 26.81
N ILE A 584 37.62 30.26 26.65
CA ILE A 584 37.11 31.03 25.51
C ILE A 584 37.64 32.46 25.65
N LYS A 585 38.43 32.91 24.67
CA LYS A 585 38.64 34.34 24.42
C LYS A 585 37.80 34.73 23.20
N TRP A 586 36.81 35.58 23.45
CA TRP A 586 36.11 36.34 22.42
C TRP A 586 37.06 37.39 21.83
N ASN A 587 37.03 37.54 20.50
CA ASN A 587 37.24 38.83 19.86
C ASN A 587 36.35 38.88 18.60
N LEU A 588 35.47 39.89 18.67
CA LEU A 588 34.43 40.38 17.76
C LEU A 588 34.44 39.91 16.31
#